data_AF-A0A0M3HZE6-F1
#
_entry.id   AF-A0A0M3HZE6-F1
#
_cell.length_a   1.000
_cell.length_b   1.000
_cell.length_c   1.000
_cell.angle_alpha   90.00
_cell.angle_beta   90.00
_cell.angle_gamma   90.00
#
_symmetry.space_group_name_H-M   'P 1'
#
loop_
_entity.id
_entity.type
_entity.pdbx_description
1 polymer ?
#
loop_
_entity_poly.entity_id
_entity_poly.type
_entity_poly.pdbx_seq_one_letter_code
_entity_poly.pdbx_strand_id
1 'polypeptide(L)'
;MAKVDEGIETISLVLCLKIKYPTQVYMLRGNHEDGNTSMSYGFYDECINRFNAYKEGDQLWRKFIDVFNMLPLAALISNTIFCVHGGLSPFFGTFDDIDKNNIDLVVRAHQLTGEVCFIFLFLPELFAA
;
A
#
# COMPACT_ATOMS: atom_id res chain seq x y z
N MET A 1 15.31 -17.24 0.41
CA MET A 1 14.58 -15.96 0.43
C MET A 1 14.54 -15.48 -1.00
N ALA A 2 13.38 -15.55 -1.65
CA ALA A 2 13.27 -15.18 -3.07
C ALA A 2 13.54 -13.68 -3.21
N LYS A 3 14.43 -13.33 -4.13
CA LYS A 3 14.78 -11.94 -4.41
C LYS A 3 13.59 -11.30 -5.13
N VAL A 4 13.04 -10.22 -4.59
CA VAL A 4 12.06 -9.40 -5.29
C VAL A 4 12.83 -8.60 -6.33
N ASP A 5 12.73 -9.02 -7.58
CA ASP A 5 13.39 -8.32 -8.68
C ASP A 5 12.43 -7.45 -9.49
N GLU A 6 11.11 -7.43 -9.23
CA GLU A 6 10.10 -6.68 -10.02
C GLU A 6 9.17 -5.81 -9.14
N GLY A 7 9.69 -5.33 -8.01
CA GLY A 7 8.95 -4.50 -7.07
C GLY A 7 8.61 -3.13 -7.65
N ILE A 8 9.56 -2.51 -8.37
CA ILE A 8 9.43 -1.19 -8.99
C ILE A 8 8.33 -1.20 -10.06
N GLU A 9 8.31 -2.23 -10.90
CA GLU A 9 7.32 -2.44 -11.96
C GLU A 9 5.93 -2.64 -11.37
N THR A 10 5.84 -3.48 -10.33
CA THR A 10 4.59 -3.79 -9.63
C THR A 10 3.97 -2.53 -9.05
N ILE A 11 4.73 -1.76 -8.25
CA ILE A 11 4.19 -0.54 -7.65
C ILE A 11 3.87 0.52 -8.73
N SER A 12 4.71 0.63 -9.76
CA SER A 12 4.48 1.59 -10.85
C SER A 12 3.19 1.29 -11.62
N LEU A 13 2.93 0.02 -11.93
CA LEU A 13 1.71 -0.41 -12.59
C LEU A 13 0.47 -0.10 -11.74
N VAL A 14 0.52 -0.44 -10.44
CA VAL A 14 -0.59 -0.20 -9.52
C VAL A 14 -0.86 1.30 -9.37
N LEU A 15 0.19 2.13 -9.29
CA LEU A 15 0.06 3.60 -9.29
C LEU A 15 -0.56 4.12 -10.59
N CYS A 16 -0.13 3.61 -11.74
CA CYS A 16 -0.75 3.95 -13.03
C CYS A 16 -2.24 3.58 -13.08
N LEU A 17 -2.62 2.41 -12.54
CA LEU A 17 -4.02 2.00 -12.42
C LEU A 17 -4.80 2.91 -11.50
N LYS A 18 -4.23 3.35 -10.37
CA LYS A 18 -4.85 4.34 -9.49
C LYS A 18 -5.10 5.66 -10.20
N ILE A 19 -4.12 6.14 -10.98
CA ILE A 19 -4.25 7.39 -11.76
C ILE A 19 -5.32 7.25 -12.84
N LYS A 20 -5.34 6.13 -13.56
CA LYS A 20 -6.30 5.88 -14.63
C LYS A 20 -7.72 5.65 -14.13
N TYR A 21 -7.87 5.01 -12.96
CA TYR A 21 -9.16 4.62 -12.39
C TYR A 21 -9.30 5.09 -10.93
N PRO A 22 -9.31 6.41 -10.67
CA PRO A 22 -9.20 6.97 -9.32
C PRO A 22 -10.38 6.62 -8.40
N THR A 23 -11.55 6.32 -8.97
CA THR A 23 -12.80 5.98 -8.27
C THR A 23 -13.10 4.47 -8.22
N GLN A 24 -12.26 3.63 -8.84
CA GLN A 24 -12.47 2.18 -8.92
C GLN A 24 -11.32 1.40 -8.29
N VAL A 25 -10.09 1.91 -8.41
CA VAL A 25 -8.90 1.31 -7.83
C VAL A 25 -8.55 2.02 -6.53
N TYR A 26 -8.49 1.28 -5.44
CA TYR A 26 -8.09 1.77 -4.13
C TYR A 26 -6.89 0.98 -3.64
N MET A 27 -5.89 1.70 -3.12
CA MET A 27 -4.70 1.09 -2.54
C MET A 27 -4.77 1.23 -1.03
N LEU A 28 -4.55 0.14 -0.32
CA LEU A 28 -4.38 0.16 1.13
C LEU A 28 -2.90 -0.12 1.46
N ARG A 29 -2.41 0.54 2.50
CA ARG A 29 -1.05 0.34 3.02
C ARG A 29 -0.95 -1.04 3.69
N GLY A 30 0.04 -1.84 3.28
CA GLY A 30 0.41 -3.05 3.98
C GLY A 30 1.57 -2.84 4.95
N ASN A 31 2.06 -3.92 5.55
CA ASN A 31 3.17 -3.88 6.50
C ASN A 31 4.54 -3.76 5.81
N HIS A 32 4.62 -4.02 4.49
CA HIS A 32 5.84 -3.92 3.71
C HIS A 32 6.05 -2.52 3.10
N GLU A 33 5.02 -1.70 3.10
CA GLU A 33 5.00 -0.32 2.60
C GLU A 33 5.41 0.66 3.71
N ASP A 34 6.57 0.42 4.33
CA ASP A 34 7.21 1.31 5.28
C ASP A 34 8.73 1.39 5.03
N GLY A 35 9.38 2.42 5.59
CA GLY A 35 10.79 2.67 5.37
C GLY A 35 11.70 1.54 5.89
N ASN A 36 11.36 0.95 7.02
CA ASN A 36 12.20 -0.06 7.65
C ASN A 36 12.13 -1.40 6.91
N THR A 37 10.92 -1.83 6.51
CA THR A 37 10.70 -3.10 5.84
C THR A 37 11.16 -3.02 4.38
N SER A 38 10.81 -1.96 3.66
CA SER A 38 11.28 -1.82 2.27
C SER A 38 12.82 -1.75 2.13
N MET A 39 13.51 -1.23 3.15
CA MET A 39 14.97 -1.28 3.22
C MET A 39 15.51 -2.67 3.53
N SER A 40 14.88 -3.38 4.49
CA SER A 40 15.37 -4.68 4.95
C SER A 40 15.03 -5.85 4.00
N TYR A 41 14.00 -5.70 3.17
CA TYR A 41 13.45 -6.77 2.33
C TYR A 41 13.76 -6.59 0.82
N GLY A 42 14.77 -5.78 0.49
CA GLY A 42 15.37 -5.77 -0.85
C GLY A 42 14.79 -4.78 -1.85
N PHE A 43 13.70 -4.07 -1.55
CA PHE A 43 13.16 -3.03 -2.44
C PHE A 43 14.10 -1.81 -2.55
N TYR A 44 14.78 -1.45 -1.46
CA TYR A 44 15.85 -0.45 -1.50
C TYR A 44 16.99 -0.90 -2.41
N ASP A 45 17.48 -2.12 -2.24
CA ASP A 45 18.56 -2.68 -3.05
C ASP A 45 18.15 -2.77 -4.53
N GLU A 46 16.89 -3.12 -4.83
CA GLU A 46 16.32 -3.10 -6.18
C GLU A 46 16.41 -1.69 -6.80
N CYS A 47 15.99 -0.67 -6.05
CA CYS A 47 16.07 0.73 -6.47
C CYS A 47 17.52 1.18 -6.75
N ILE A 48 18.46 0.83 -5.87
CA ILE A 48 19.88 1.19 -6.02
C ILE A 48 20.53 0.42 -7.18
N ASN A 49 20.22 -0.87 -7.35
CA ASN A 49 20.86 -1.70 -8.37
C ASN A 49 20.33 -1.44 -9.78
N ARG A 50 19.03 -1.12 -9.94
CA ARG A 50 18.42 -0.86 -11.26
C ARG A 50 18.70 0.57 -11.75
N PHE A 51 18.81 1.54 -10.85
CA PHE A 51 19.11 2.93 -11.20
C PHE A 51 20.59 3.19 -10.88
N ASN A 52 21.43 3.06 -11.92
CA ASN A 52 22.91 3.03 -11.95
C ASN A 52 23.67 4.22 -11.30
N ALA A 53 23.03 5.00 -10.43
CA ALA A 53 23.67 5.90 -9.49
C ALA A 53 23.02 5.74 -8.12
N TYR A 54 23.84 5.48 -7.09
CA TYR A 54 23.41 5.41 -5.69
C TYR A 54 22.48 6.58 -5.30
N LYS A 55 22.80 7.78 -5.78
CA LYS A 55 22.03 9.00 -5.53
C LYS A 55 20.64 9.00 -6.19
N GLU A 56 20.47 8.35 -7.34
CA GLU A 56 19.21 8.30 -8.09
C GLU A 56 18.30 7.21 -7.52
N GLY A 57 18.85 6.02 -7.25
CA GLY A 57 18.11 4.93 -6.61
C GLY A 57 17.63 5.30 -5.20
N ASP A 58 18.45 5.99 -4.39
CA ASP A 58 18.05 6.46 -3.06
C ASP A 58 16.90 7.48 -3.14
N GLN A 59 16.99 8.43 -4.07
CA GLN A 59 15.90 9.40 -4.30
C GLN A 59 14.61 8.74 -4.78
N LEU A 60 14.72 7.72 -5.65
CA LEU A 60 13.55 6.96 -6.10
C LEU A 60 12.89 6.23 -4.95
N TRP A 61 13.68 5.51 -4.14
CA TRP A 61 13.18 4.81 -2.97
C TRP A 61 12.48 5.77 -1.99
N ARG A 62 13.08 6.94 -1.69
CA ARG A 62 12.44 7.96 -0.83
C ARG A 62 11.08 8.42 -1.35
N LYS A 63 10.95 8.62 -2.67
CA LYS A 63 9.65 8.97 -3.28
C LYS A 63 8.62 7.86 -3.10
N PHE A 64 9.01 6.59 -3.19
CA PHE A 64 8.10 5.49 -2.88
C PHE A 64 7.69 5.48 -1.41
N ILE A 65 8.60 5.77 -0.48
CA ILE A 65 8.26 5.92 0.95
C ILE A 65 7.26 7.05 1.16
N ASP A 66 7.44 8.19 0.50
CA ASP A 66 6.49 9.30 0.57
C ASP A 66 5.10 8.85 0.09
N VAL A 67 5.02 8.11 -1.02
CA VAL A 67 3.76 7.54 -1.51
C VAL A 67 3.16 6.57 -0.48
N PHE A 68 3.95 5.65 0.07
CA PHE A 68 3.47 4.68 1.06
C PHE A 68 2.93 5.32 2.34
N ASN A 69 3.54 6.43 2.78
CA ASN A 69 3.07 7.18 3.93
C ASN A 69 1.72 7.87 3.71
N MET A 70 1.33 8.08 2.45
CA MET A 70 0.04 8.66 2.07
C MET A 70 -1.05 7.60 1.84
N LEU A 71 -0.71 6.32 1.90
CA LEU A 71 -1.67 5.25 1.65
C LEU A 71 -2.60 5.01 2.87
N PRO A 72 -3.91 4.90 2.65
CA PRO A 72 -4.87 4.61 3.71
C PRO A 72 -4.61 3.23 4.34
N LEU A 73 -4.83 3.12 5.65
CA LEU A 73 -4.61 1.90 6.44
C LEU A 73 -5.81 0.96 6.37
N ALA A 74 -7.00 1.52 6.12
CA ALA A 74 -8.23 0.75 6.09
C ALA A 74 -9.25 1.33 5.11
N ALA A 75 -10.23 0.51 4.75
CA ALA A 75 -11.42 0.97 4.06
C ALA A 75 -12.69 0.39 4.71
N LEU A 76 -13.77 1.16 4.67
CA LEU A 76 -15.09 0.70 5.10
C LEU A 76 -16.04 0.77 3.91
N ILE A 77 -16.43 -0.39 3.40
CA ILE A 77 -17.31 -0.55 2.24
C ILE A 77 -18.75 -0.66 2.73
N SER A 78 -19.61 0.21 2.21
CA SER A 78 -21.06 0.20 2.47
C SER A 78 -21.42 0.11 3.96
N ASN A 79 -20.60 0.70 4.85
CA ASN A 79 -20.71 0.60 6.30
C ASN A 79 -20.82 -0.84 6.87
N THR A 80 -20.41 -1.84 6.10
CA THR A 80 -20.66 -3.26 6.40
C THR A 80 -19.39 -4.09 6.32
N ILE A 81 -18.51 -3.82 5.36
CA ILE A 81 -17.27 -4.59 5.17
C ILE A 81 -16.08 -3.72 5.53
N PHE A 82 -15.30 -4.14 6.52
CA PHE A 82 -14.06 -3.49 6.92
C PHE A 82 -12.86 -4.21 6.32
N CYS A 83 -12.07 -3.48 5.54
CA CYS A 83 -10.90 -4.00 4.82
C CYS A 83 -9.62 -3.42 5.43
N VAL A 84 -8.71 -4.30 5.84
CA VAL A 84 -7.38 -3.99 6.38
C VAL A 84 -6.40 -5.06 5.94
N HIS A 85 -5.11 -4.72 5.91
CA HIS A 85 -4.07 -5.64 5.47
C HIS A 85 -3.79 -6.77 6.47
N GLY A 86 -3.57 -6.43 7.75
CA GLY A 86 -3.12 -7.38 8.79
C GLY A 86 -4.19 -7.88 9.76
N GLY A 87 -5.43 -7.41 9.64
CA GLY A 87 -6.54 -7.76 10.56
C GLY A 87 -6.80 -6.76 11.68
N LEU A 88 -7.69 -7.12 12.60
CA LEU A 88 -8.12 -6.27 13.71
C LEU A 88 -7.10 -6.34 14.85
N SER A 89 -6.58 -5.17 15.26
CA SER A 89 -5.77 -5.10 16.48
C SER A 89 -6.69 -5.26 17.72
N PRO A 90 -6.24 -5.99 18.75
CA PRO A 90 -7.03 -6.25 19.97
C PRO A 90 -7.35 -4.98 20.77
N PHE A 91 -6.76 -3.83 20.41
CA PHE A 91 -7.00 -2.53 21.03
C PHE A 91 -8.13 -1.73 20.37
N PHE A 92 -8.66 -2.19 19.23
CA PHE A 92 -9.81 -1.56 18.57
C PHE A 92 -11.07 -2.39 18.85
N GLY A 93 -11.82 -2.00 19.87
CA GLY A 93 -13.06 -2.68 20.26
C GLY A 93 -14.27 -2.23 19.44
N THR A 94 -14.25 -0.99 18.95
CA THR A 94 -15.36 -0.39 18.19
C THR A 94 -14.85 0.44 17.02
N PHE A 95 -15.66 0.61 15.97
CA PHE A 95 -15.35 1.48 14.82
C PHE A 95 -15.12 2.94 15.25
N ASP A 96 -15.74 3.39 16.33
CA ASP A 96 -15.56 4.75 16.87
C ASP A 96 -14.13 4.99 17.38
N ASP A 97 -13.42 3.94 17.78
CA ASP A 97 -12.02 4.04 18.21
C ASP A 97 -11.10 4.33 17.04
N ILE A 98 -11.51 3.98 15.82
CA ILE A 98 -10.75 4.27 14.59
C ILE A 98 -10.87 5.76 14.23
N ASP A 99 -12.08 6.33 14.34
CA ASP A 99 -12.33 7.75 14.08
C ASP A 99 -11.69 8.66 15.16
N LYS A 100 -11.75 8.27 16.44
CA LYS A 100 -11.19 9.06 17.56
C LYS A 100 -9.67 9.18 17.54
N ASN A 101 -8.97 8.20 16.98
CA ASN A 101 -7.52 8.23 16.83
C ASN A 101 -7.05 9.05 15.62
N ASN A 102 -7.98 9.77 14.96
CA ASN A 102 -7.71 10.56 13.76
C ASN A 102 -6.97 9.74 12.69
N ILE A 103 -7.44 8.50 12.49
CA ILE A 103 -7.01 7.68 11.36
C ILE A 103 -7.69 8.28 10.13
N ASP A 104 -7.15 9.40 9.62
CA ASP A 104 -7.49 10.05 8.34
C ASP A 104 -7.38 9.09 7.12
N LEU A 105 -6.95 7.87 7.40
CA LEU A 105 -6.56 6.80 6.50
C LEU A 105 -7.67 5.73 6.35
N VAL A 106 -8.92 6.05 6.72
CA VAL A 106 -10.10 5.21 6.43
C VAL A 106 -10.87 5.75 5.24
N VAL A 107 -10.81 5.05 4.11
CA VAL A 107 -11.65 5.40 2.96
C VAL A 107 -13.07 4.91 3.22
N ARG A 108 -14.02 5.84 3.41
CA ARG A 108 -15.45 5.51 3.51
C ARG A 108 -16.06 5.42 2.12
N ALA A 109 -16.36 4.19 1.73
CA ALA A 109 -16.84 3.86 0.40
C ALA A 109 -18.36 3.98 0.23
N HIS A 110 -19.02 4.91 0.94
CA HIS A 110 -20.46 5.17 0.75
C HIS A 110 -20.80 5.69 -0.67
N GLN A 111 -19.80 6.14 -1.44
CA GLN A 111 -19.92 6.61 -2.82
C GLN A 111 -19.50 5.58 -3.88
N LEU A 112 -19.11 4.35 -3.50
CA LEU A 112 -18.60 3.37 -4.47
C LEU A 112 -19.74 2.51 -5.03
N THR A 113 -20.43 3.04 -6.04
CA THR A 113 -21.38 2.28 -6.86
C THR A 113 -20.63 1.64 -8.04
N GLY A 114 -20.18 0.39 -7.92
CA GLY A 114 -19.51 -0.35 -9.01
C GLY A 114 -18.62 -1.50 -8.55
N GLU A 115 -17.97 -2.21 -9.49
CA GLU A 115 -16.90 -3.17 -9.19
C GLU A 115 -15.68 -2.41 -8.65
N VAL A 116 -15.44 -2.49 -7.34
CA VAL A 116 -14.32 -1.82 -6.68
C VAL A 116 -13.18 -2.81 -6.51
N CYS A 117 -11.99 -2.43 -6.96
CA CYS A 117 -10.77 -3.22 -6.74
C CYS A 117 -9.95 -2.61 -5.61
N PHE A 118 -9.83 -3.35 -4.51
CA PHE A 118 -8.87 -3.05 -3.44
C PHE A 118 -7.58 -3.81 -3.73
N ILE A 119 -6.50 -3.06 -3.96
CA ILE A 119 -5.17 -3.62 -4.12
C ILE A 119 -4.47 -3.45 -2.77
N PHE A 120 -4.31 -4.56 -2.07
CA PHE A 120 -3.37 -4.65 -0.97
C PHE A 120 -1.99 -4.74 -1.60
N LEU A 121 -1.19 -3.69 -1.44
CA LEU A 121 0.20 -3.73 -1.87
C LEU A 121 0.90 -4.80 -1.02
N PHE A 122 1.44 -5.77 -1.71
CA PHE A 122 2.32 -6.78 -1.16
C PHE A 122 3.42 -6.91 -2.20
N LEU A 123 4.51 -6.17 -2.00
CA LEU A 123 5.75 -6.45 -2.73
C LEU A 123 6.10 -7.92 -2.43
N PRO A 124 6.25 -8.77 -3.46
CA PRO A 124 5.55 -10.05 -3.62
C PRO A 124 5.82 -11.18 -2.62
N GLU A 125 4.71 -11.83 -2.24
CA GLU A 125 4.34 -13.22 -2.53
C GLU A 125 3.16 -13.28 -3.53
N LEU A 126 2.88 -12.20 -4.26
CA LEU A 126 1.83 -12.16 -5.27
C LEU A 126 2.30 -12.89 -6.56
N PHE A 127 2.40 -14.22 -6.49
CA PHE A 127 2.29 -15.26 -7.55
C PHE A 127 2.82 -16.62 -7.07
N ALA A 128 2.66 -16.97 -5.78
CA ALA A 128 2.77 -18.36 -5.35
C ALA A 128 1.40 -19.04 -5.42
N ALA A 129 1.06 -19.52 -6.62
CA ALA A 129 0.10 -20.60 -6.86
C ALA A 129 0.86 -21.83 -7.36
#